data_AF-A0A9D6MW17-F1
#
_entry.id   AF-A0A9D6MW17-F1
#
_cell.length_a   1.000
_cell.length_b   1.000
_cell.length_c   1.000
_cell.angle_alpha   90.00
_cell.angle_beta   90.00
_cell.angle_gamma   90.00
#
_symmetry.space_group_name_H-M   'P 1'
#
loop_
_entity.id
_entity.type
_entity.pdbx_description
1 polymer ?
#
loop_
_entity_poly.entity_id
_entity_poly.type
_entity_poly.pdbx_seq_one_letter_code
_entity_poly.pdbx_strand_id
1 'polypeptide(L)'
;MAYHRLFEYGAAEFGFKITAYVEQKPGIPPSAAYIEKLVESMRTSRPDAIITTAYYGKKEADSLSLKTGAKAVVLPHDVGSMPGTDDWFSFMDAVIASVK
;
A
#
# COMPACT_ATOMS: atom_id res chain seq x y z
N MET A 1 -0.55 -4.23 -4.70
CA MET A 1 0.41 -3.13 -4.97
C MET A 1 0.63 -2.31 -3.72
N ALA A 2 1.68 -1.48 -3.65
CA ALA A 2 1.94 -0.62 -2.50
C ALA A 2 2.22 0.84 -2.91
N TYR A 3 2.01 1.82 -2.02
CA TYR A 3 2.33 3.21 -2.32
C TYR A 3 3.84 3.41 -2.44
N HIS A 4 4.59 3.04 -1.41
CA HIS A 4 6.05 3.13 -1.34
C HIS A 4 6.66 1.82 -0.82
N ARG A 5 7.99 1.67 -0.94
CA ARG A 5 8.72 0.47 -0.52
C ARG A 5 8.82 0.39 1.01
N LEU A 6 7.80 -0.20 1.62
CA LEU A 6 7.75 -0.41 3.07
C LEU A 6 7.47 -1.87 3.47
N PHE A 7 6.68 -2.59 2.66
CA PHE A 7 6.10 -3.88 3.04
C PHE A 7 6.80 -5.10 2.41
N GLU A 8 8.01 -4.95 1.86
CA GLU A 8 8.70 -6.01 1.11
C GLU A 8 9.04 -7.22 1.99
N TYR A 9 9.51 -6.99 3.22
CA TYR A 9 9.80 -8.07 4.17
C TYR A 9 8.51 -8.80 4.60
N GLY A 10 7.44 -8.06 4.91
CA GLY A 10 6.14 -8.66 5.22
C GLY A 10 5.57 -9.45 4.04
N ALA A 11 5.72 -8.94 2.81
CA ALA A 11 5.32 -9.66 1.60
C ALA A 11 6.06 -10.99 1.46
N ALA A 12 7.37 -10.99 1.70
CA ALA A 12 8.19 -12.20 1.66
C ALA A 12 7.80 -13.21 2.74
N GLU A 13 7.55 -12.76 3.97
CA GLU A 13 7.21 -13.61 5.11
C GLU A 13 5.79 -14.19 5.02
N PHE A 14 4.81 -13.39 4.59
CA PHE A 14 3.39 -13.77 4.57
C PHE A 14 2.90 -14.27 3.20
N GLY A 15 3.77 -14.39 2.22
CA GLY A 15 3.49 -15.06 0.94
C GLY A 15 2.66 -14.26 -0.06
N PHE A 16 2.57 -12.93 0.08
CA PHE A 16 1.93 -12.07 -0.92
C PHE A 16 2.97 -11.35 -1.80
N LYS A 17 2.54 -10.87 -2.98
CA LYS A 17 3.44 -10.21 -3.94
C LYS A 17 3.07 -8.74 -4.14
N ILE A 18 4.07 -7.87 -4.02
CA ILE A 18 3.93 -6.46 -4.41
C ILE A 18 4.32 -6.34 -5.89
N THR A 19 3.33 -6.13 -6.76
CA THR A 19 3.52 -6.11 -8.21
C THR A 19 3.95 -4.76 -8.77
N ALA A 20 3.71 -3.67 -8.06
CA ALA A 20 4.11 -2.31 -8.45
C ALA A 20 4.05 -1.33 -7.26
N TYR A 21 4.72 -0.19 -7.44
CA TYR A 21 4.74 0.95 -6.51
C TYR A 21 4.14 2.20 -7.12
N VAL A 22 3.32 2.93 -6.36
CA VAL A 22 2.73 4.21 -6.80
C VAL A 22 3.79 5.31 -6.83
N GLU A 23 4.62 5.38 -5.79
CA GLU A 23 5.78 6.25 -5.71
C GLU A 23 7.03 5.47 -6.14
N GLN A 24 7.60 5.84 -7.30
CA GLN A 24 8.80 5.18 -7.82
C GLN A 24 10.06 5.49 -7.01
N LYS A 25 10.13 6.72 -6.47
CA LYS A 25 11.28 7.23 -5.74
C LYS A 25 10.78 7.97 -4.49
N PRO A 26 11.32 7.65 -3.30
CA PRO A 26 10.89 8.29 -2.06
C PRO A 26 10.91 9.81 -2.14
N GLY A 27 9.78 10.45 -1.83
CA GLY A 27 9.64 11.90 -1.79
C GLY A 27 9.53 12.58 -3.16
N ILE A 28 9.47 11.82 -4.25
CA ILE A 28 9.30 12.36 -5.60
C ILE A 28 7.92 11.96 -6.11
N PRO A 29 6.97 12.92 -6.24
CA PRO A 29 5.65 12.64 -6.77
C PRO A 29 5.72 11.97 -8.16
N PRO A 30 4.89 10.95 -8.42
CA PRO A 30 4.83 10.32 -9.74
C PRO A 30 4.31 11.30 -10.79
N SER A 31 4.80 11.18 -12.02
CA SER A 31 4.25 11.94 -13.15
C SER A 31 2.85 11.44 -13.53
N ALA A 32 2.03 12.32 -14.11
CA ALA A 32 0.69 11.96 -14.58
C ALA A 32 0.72 10.78 -15.58
N ALA A 33 1.67 10.80 -16.53
CA ALA A 33 1.86 9.74 -17.50
C ALA A 33 2.22 8.38 -16.85
N TYR A 34 2.94 8.39 -15.72
CA TYR A 34 3.21 7.16 -14.98
C TYR A 34 1.95 6.63 -14.30
N ILE A 35 1.15 7.50 -13.67
CA ILE A 35 -0.11 7.11 -13.04
C ILE A 35 -1.08 6.50 -14.06
N GLU A 36 -1.18 7.05 -15.27
CA GLU A 36 -2.01 6.49 -16.34
C GLU A 36 -1.56 5.08 -16.74
N LYS A 37 -0.25 4.88 -16.95
CA LYS A 37 0.31 3.54 -17.23
C LYS A 37 0.07 2.56 -16.08
N LEU A 38 0.17 3.05 -14.84
CA LEU A 38 -0.08 2.23 -13.66
C LEU A 38 -1.55 1.79 -13.59
N VAL A 39 -2.50 2.70 -13.85
CA VAL A 39 -3.94 2.38 -13.90
C VAL A 39 -4.23 1.33 -14.96
N GLU A 40 -3.64 1.44 -16.15
CA GLU A 40 -3.83 0.45 -17.21
C GLU A 40 -3.25 -0.93 -16.83
N SER A 41 -2.05 -0.94 -16.23
CA SER A 41 -1.44 -2.15 -15.68
C SER A 41 -2.32 -2.79 -14.59
N MET A 42 -2.91 -1.99 -13.70
CA MET A 42 -3.83 -2.47 -12.66
C MET A 42 -5.10 -3.09 -13.23
N ARG A 43 -5.67 -2.51 -14.29
CA ARG A 43 -6.86 -3.07 -14.94
C ARG A 43 -6.60 -4.45 -15.54
N THR A 44 -5.38 -4.66 -16.04
CA THR A 44 -4.95 -5.93 -16.62
C THR A 44 -4.59 -6.95 -15.54
N SER A 45 -3.74 -6.55 -14.59
CA SER A 45 -3.22 -7.44 -13.53
C SER A 45 -4.19 -7.69 -12.38
N ARG A 46 -5.21 -6.84 -12.22
CA ARG A 46 -6.27 -6.91 -11.20
C ARG A 46 -5.72 -7.22 -9.80
N PRO A 47 -4.91 -6.33 -9.22
CA PRO A 47 -4.38 -6.56 -7.88
C PRO A 47 -5.53 -6.56 -6.85
N ASP A 48 -5.42 -7.43 -5.84
CA ASP A 48 -6.44 -7.53 -4.78
C ASP A 48 -6.55 -6.24 -3.96
N ALA A 49 -5.41 -5.57 -3.73
CA ALA A 49 -5.32 -4.37 -2.91
C ALA A 49 -4.22 -3.37 -3.33
N ILE A 50 -4.42 -2.13 -2.90
CA ILE A 50 -3.48 -1.01 -2.92
C ILE A 50 -3.13 -0.70 -1.46
N ILE A 51 -1.92 -1.05 -1.07
CA ILE A 51 -1.45 -0.89 0.31
C ILE A 51 -0.83 0.50 0.47
N THR A 52 -1.21 1.23 1.51
CA THR A 52 -0.64 2.53 1.87
C THR A 52 -0.50 2.66 3.39
N THR A 53 0.02 3.79 3.88
CA THR A 53 0.12 4.08 5.31
C THR A 53 -0.81 5.23 5.70
N ALA A 54 -1.05 5.41 7.00
CA ALA A 54 -1.82 6.55 7.49
C ALA A 54 -1.11 7.89 7.22
N TYR A 55 0.23 7.87 7.09
CA TYR A 55 1.05 9.06 6.93
C TYR A 55 1.20 9.49 5.45
N TYR A 56 1.35 8.53 4.53
CA TYR A 56 1.61 8.81 3.11
C TYR A 56 0.57 8.16 2.20
N GLY A 57 0.27 8.81 1.08
CA GLY A 57 -0.31 8.14 -0.09
C GLY A 57 -1.80 7.81 -0.01
N LYS A 58 -2.50 8.19 1.06
CA LYS A 58 -3.92 7.85 1.24
C LYS A 58 -4.79 8.38 0.10
N LYS A 59 -4.63 9.65 -0.28
CA LYS A 59 -5.45 10.28 -1.33
C LYS A 59 -5.22 9.62 -2.69
N GLU A 60 -3.97 9.25 -2.96
CA GLU A 60 -3.53 8.60 -4.19
C GLU A 60 -4.07 7.16 -4.24
N ALA A 61 -3.98 6.42 -3.13
CA ALA A 61 -4.55 5.08 -3.02
C ALA A 61 -6.08 5.09 -3.19
N ASP A 62 -6.78 6.04 -2.56
CA ASP A 62 -8.23 6.23 -2.71
C ASP A 62 -8.61 6.55 -4.17
N SER A 63 -7.86 7.44 -4.83
CA SER A 63 -8.06 7.80 -6.24
C SER A 63 -7.83 6.61 -7.18
N LEU A 64 -6.77 5.82 -6.95
CA LEU A 64 -6.49 4.61 -7.73
C LEU A 64 -7.55 3.53 -7.48
N SER A 65 -8.00 3.36 -6.24
CA SER A 65 -9.09 2.46 -5.87
C SER A 65 -10.35 2.78 -6.67
N LEU A 66 -10.77 4.05 -6.72
CA LEU A 66 -11.92 4.49 -7.52
C LEU A 66 -11.77 4.21 -9.02
N LYS A 67 -10.55 4.36 -9.57
CA LYS A 67 -10.29 4.17 -11.01
C LYS A 67 -10.18 2.72 -11.46
N THR A 68 -9.88 1.81 -10.53
CA THR A 68 -9.49 0.43 -10.84
C THR A 68 -10.37 -0.62 -10.17
N GLY A 69 -11.11 -0.25 -9.13
CA GLY A 69 -11.91 -1.17 -8.32
C GLY A 69 -11.09 -1.96 -7.28
N ALA A 70 -9.76 -1.79 -7.23
CA ALA A 70 -8.92 -2.44 -6.22
C ALA A 70 -9.13 -1.80 -4.84
N LYS A 71 -9.12 -2.60 -3.76
CA LYS A 71 -9.34 -2.09 -2.40
C LYS A 71 -8.14 -1.27 -1.93
N ALA A 72 -8.36 -0.08 -1.39
CA ALA A 72 -7.32 0.65 -0.67
C ALA A 72 -7.25 0.13 0.78
N VAL A 73 -6.05 -0.29 1.21
CA VAL A 73 -5.77 -0.81 2.55
C VAL A 73 -4.73 0.08 3.21
N VAL A 74 -5.03 0.56 4.42
CA VAL A 74 -4.11 1.37 5.21
C VAL A 74 -3.48 0.48 6.27
N LEU A 75 -2.17 0.37 6.25
CA LEU A 75 -1.38 -0.35 7.25
C LEU A 75 -0.67 0.64 8.19
N PRO A 76 -0.43 0.26 9.45
CA PRO A 76 0.45 1.03 10.32
C PRO A 76 1.88 0.97 9.75
N HIS A 77 2.62 2.08 9.91
CA HIS A 77 4.01 2.17 9.46
C HIS A 77 5.02 2.09 10.60
N ASP A 78 4.56 2.29 11.83
CA ASP A 78 5.37 2.21 13.05
C ASP A 78 4.47 2.00 14.28
N VAL A 79 5.07 1.75 15.44
CA VAL A 79 4.41 1.77 16.74
C VAL A 79 3.82 3.17 16.98
N GLY A 80 2.58 3.21 17.46
CA GLY A 80 1.78 4.42 17.68
C GLY A 80 1.27 5.09 16.40
N SER A 81 1.53 4.52 15.21
CA SER A 81 1.12 5.17 13.95
C SER A 81 -0.37 5.08 13.65
N MET A 82 -1.10 4.18 14.30
CA MET A 82 -2.55 4.02 14.19
C MET A 82 -3.17 3.71 15.56
N PRO A 83 -4.48 3.95 15.75
CA PRO A 83 -5.17 3.54 16.97
C PRO A 83 -5.02 2.03 17.20
N GLY A 84 -4.64 1.64 18.41
CA GLY A 84 -4.47 0.23 18.78
C GLY A 84 -3.15 -0.40 18.33
N THR A 85 -2.15 0.40 17.96
CA THR A 85 -0.77 -0.08 17.68
C THR A 85 0.22 0.49 18.70
N ASP A 86 -0.14 0.51 19.99
CA ASP A 86 0.55 1.27 21.04
C ASP A 86 1.91 0.69 21.46
N ASP A 87 2.16 -0.58 21.13
CA ASP A 87 3.42 -1.27 21.36
C ASP A 87 3.81 -2.14 20.15
N TRP A 88 4.99 -2.78 20.23
CA TRP A 88 5.49 -3.63 19.14
C TRP A 88 4.55 -4.79 18.80
N PHE A 89 3.92 -5.41 19.80
CA PHE A 89 3.09 -6.60 19.60
C PHE A 89 1.77 -6.22 18.93
N SER A 90 1.08 -5.20 19.46
CA SER A 90 -0.16 -4.67 18.88
C SER A 90 0.05 -4.10 17.47
N PHE A 91 1.20 -3.46 17.21
CA PHE A 91 1.61 -3.08 15.86
C PHE A 91 1.73 -4.28 14.93
N MET A 92 2.48 -5.32 15.33
CA MET A 92 2.66 -6.51 14.50
C MET A 92 1.34 -7.27 14.29
N ASP A 93 0.48 -7.37 15.30
CA ASP A 93 -0.85 -7.97 15.19
C ASP A 93 -1.71 -7.22 14.17
N ALA A 94 -1.70 -5.88 14.19
CA ALA A 94 -2.41 -5.06 13.21
C ALA A 94 -1.87 -5.24 11.77
N VAL A 95 -0.54 -5.30 11.61
CA VAL A 95 0.08 -5.60 10.30
C VAL A 95 -0.36 -6.97 9.78
N ILE A 96 -0.27 -8.01 10.62
CA ILE A 96 -0.61 -9.40 10.26
C ILE A 96 -2.10 -9.54 9.95
N ALA A 97 -2.97 -8.93 10.75
CA ALA A 97 -4.41 -8.98 10.54
C ALA A 97 -4.86 -8.35 9.23
N SER A 98 -4.10 -7.38 8.72
CA SER A 98 -4.44 -6.64 7.50
C SER A 98 -3.95 -7.29 6.20
N VAL A 99 -3.09 -8.32 6.29
CA VAL A 99 -2.55 -9.05 5.14
C VAL A 99 -3.12 -10.48 5.01
N LYS A 100 -3.96 -10.92 5.95
CA LYS A 100 -4.74 -12.17 5.88
C LYS A 100 -6.08 -11.94 5.22
#